data_AF-A0A2E9AUG9-F1
#
_entry.id   AF-A0A2E9AUG9-F1
#
_cell.length_a   1.000
_cell.length_b   1.000
_cell.length_c   1.000
_cell.angle_alpha   90.00
_cell.angle_beta   90.00
_cell.angle_gamma   90.00
#
_symmetry.space_group_name_H-M   'P 1'
#
loop_
_entity.id
_entity.type
_entity.pdbx_description
1 polymer ?
#
loop_
_entity_poly.entity_id
_entity_poly.type
_entity_poly.pdbx_seq_one_letter_code
_entity_poly.pdbx_strand_id
1 'polypeptide(L)'
;MTELLLSVYASNPGAWVSTGIVFLSVLTSWALNFTSPNVRVFGTVLAAIGCLIVAAWFFLFILDSGVLENPKPNQTPLDSAKPTLLWIQSVTALLTGIFLLYVANKQRNNSAVLDLKAKNEQNRYGRVSRILHWTIAIMFISLIPMGIFASMIPEDTEYRNAYYVAHKTIGVTVFLLVLVRLVWNRISKRPALDSSLSPREEKLAHRAHNTLYFMMLAVPITGFMMTSYHGYETYFFFWEMQPLWEESPVYQVWGGFHKYLLPYILYIVLGAHVLGALKHQFIDKHQNAFKRMVS
;
A
#
# COMPACT_ATOMS: atom_id res chain seq x y z
N MET A 1 24.71 8.03 -25.66
CA MET A 1 23.32 7.90 -25.15
C MET A 1 23.10 6.54 -24.48
N THR A 2 23.57 5.44 -25.07
CA THR A 2 23.47 4.07 -24.52
C THR A 2 24.25 3.86 -23.22
N GLU A 3 25.48 4.36 -23.11
CA GLU A 3 26.27 4.22 -21.85
C GLU A 3 25.72 5.06 -20.69
N LEU A 4 25.24 6.27 -20.97
CA LEU A 4 24.60 7.14 -19.98
C LEU A 4 23.28 6.55 -19.48
N LEU A 5 22.48 5.96 -20.37
CA LEU A 5 21.28 5.23 -19.97
C LEU A 5 21.64 4.02 -19.13
N LEU A 6 22.61 3.20 -19.56
CA LEU A 6 23.07 2.03 -18.80
C LEU A 6 23.64 2.40 -17.43
N SER A 7 24.33 3.53 -17.29
CA SER A 7 24.84 4.01 -16.00
C SER A 7 23.72 4.48 -15.06
N VAL A 8 22.70 5.17 -15.58
CA VAL A 8 21.51 5.58 -14.81
C VAL A 8 20.65 4.37 -14.40
N TYR A 9 20.55 3.35 -15.26
CA TYR A 9 19.83 2.11 -14.95
C TYR A 9 20.56 1.24 -13.91
N ALA A 10 21.90 1.26 -13.89
CA ALA A 10 22.70 0.52 -12.92
C ALA A 10 22.85 1.24 -11.56
N SER A 11 22.79 2.58 -11.54
CA SER A 11 23.05 3.37 -10.33
C SER A 11 21.86 3.47 -9.37
N ASN A 12 20.65 3.07 -9.76
CA ASN A 12 19.44 3.22 -8.93
C ASN A 12 18.65 1.91 -8.73
N PRO A 13 19.13 1.00 -7.86
CA PRO A 13 18.42 -0.26 -7.55
C PRO A 13 17.01 -0.04 -6.96
N GLY A 14 16.77 1.09 -6.29
CA GLY A 14 15.45 1.45 -5.76
C GLY A 14 14.38 1.61 -6.86
N ALA A 15 14.77 2.08 -8.05
CA ALA A 15 13.87 2.22 -9.20
C ALA A 15 13.38 0.86 -9.72
N TRP A 16 14.26 -0.14 -9.78
CA TRP A 16 13.91 -1.51 -10.18
C TRP A 16 13.00 -2.19 -9.17
N VAL A 17 13.30 -2.05 -7.87
CA VAL A 17 12.44 -2.54 -6.79
C VAL A 17 11.05 -1.94 -6.89
N SER A 18 10.95 -0.62 -7.11
CA SER A 18 9.68 0.07 -7.31
C SER A 18 8.91 -0.48 -8.50
N THR A 19 9.58 -0.66 -9.64
CA THR A 19 8.99 -1.19 -10.88
C THR A 19 8.42 -2.58 -10.65
N GLY A 20 9.17 -3.46 -9.99
CA GLY A 20 8.72 -4.80 -9.63
C GLY A 20 7.48 -4.78 -8.73
N ILE A 21 7.47 -3.94 -7.69
CA ILE A 21 6.34 -3.84 -6.76
C ILE A 21 5.09 -3.31 -7.47
N VAL A 22 5.22 -2.27 -8.30
CA VAL A 22 4.09 -1.70 -9.06
C VAL A 22 3.55 -2.73 -10.06
N PHE A 23 4.42 -3.39 -10.81
CA PHE A 23 4.03 -4.42 -11.77
C PHE A 23 3.30 -5.58 -11.08
N LEU A 24 3.86 -6.12 -9.99
CA LEU A 24 3.25 -7.21 -9.24
C LEU A 24 1.91 -6.80 -8.61
N SER A 25 1.76 -5.55 -8.16
CA SER A 25 0.50 -5.04 -7.63
C SER A 25 -0.59 -5.00 -8.69
N VAL A 26 -0.27 -4.49 -9.89
CA VAL A 26 -1.19 -4.47 -11.04
C VAL A 26 -1.53 -5.87 -11.51
N LEU A 27 -0.53 -6.75 -11.67
CA LEU A 27 -0.72 -8.13 -12.12
C LEU A 27 -1.59 -8.92 -11.14
N THR A 28 -1.29 -8.85 -9.84
CA THR A 28 -2.07 -9.50 -8.78
C THR A 28 -3.50 -8.99 -8.79
N SER A 29 -3.68 -7.67 -8.87
CA SER A 29 -4.98 -7.04 -8.93
C SER A 29 -5.80 -7.46 -10.16
N TRP A 30 -5.18 -7.47 -11.34
CA TRP A 30 -5.80 -7.95 -12.56
C TRP A 30 -6.20 -9.43 -12.45
N ALA A 31 -5.30 -10.28 -11.97
CA ALA A 31 -5.52 -11.72 -11.86
C ALA A 31 -6.69 -12.03 -10.89
N LEU A 32 -6.75 -11.36 -9.74
CA LEU A 32 -7.84 -11.48 -8.77
C LEU A 32 -9.22 -11.11 -9.34
N ASN A 33 -9.26 -10.28 -10.38
CA ASN A 33 -10.48 -9.78 -11.01
C ASN A 33 -10.72 -10.35 -12.41
N PHE A 34 -9.99 -11.41 -12.77
CA PHE A 34 -10.10 -12.05 -14.07
C PHE A 34 -11.31 -13.00 -14.15
N THR A 35 -11.84 -13.16 -15.36
CA THR A 35 -13.07 -13.93 -15.61
C THR A 35 -12.91 -15.41 -15.29
N SER A 36 -11.77 -16.01 -15.65
CA SER A 36 -11.47 -17.42 -15.37
C SER A 36 -11.12 -17.67 -13.90
N PRO A 37 -11.73 -18.69 -13.25
CA PRO A 37 -11.44 -19.04 -11.86
C PRO A 37 -9.97 -19.43 -11.62
N ASN A 38 -9.35 -20.15 -12.56
CA ASN A 38 -7.95 -20.58 -12.43
C ASN A 38 -6.98 -19.38 -12.37
N VAL A 39 -7.27 -18.32 -13.12
CA VAL A 39 -6.46 -17.08 -13.09
C VAL A 39 -6.65 -16.34 -11.76
N ARG A 40 -7.84 -16.40 -11.16
CA ARG A 40 -8.07 -15.83 -9.82
C ARG A 40 -7.34 -16.58 -8.73
N VAL A 41 -7.28 -17.92 -8.81
CA VAL A 41 -6.44 -18.74 -7.92
C VAL A 41 -4.99 -18.29 -8.04
N PHE A 42 -4.49 -18.11 -9.26
CA PHE A 42 -3.15 -17.56 -9.49
C PHE A 42 -2.96 -16.18 -8.85
N GLY A 43 -3.95 -15.27 -8.99
CA GLY A 43 -3.92 -13.97 -8.30
C GLY A 43 -3.85 -14.09 -6.78
N THR A 44 -4.59 -15.01 -6.17
CA THR A 44 -4.53 -15.27 -4.71
C THR A 44 -3.16 -15.82 -4.31
N VAL A 45 -2.56 -16.71 -5.12
CA VAL A 45 -1.19 -17.22 -4.89
C VAL A 45 -0.16 -16.11 -5.01
N LEU A 46 -0.26 -15.22 -6.00
CA LEU A 46 0.63 -14.06 -6.12
C LEU A 46 0.56 -13.15 -4.89
N ALA A 47 -0.66 -12.86 -4.40
CA ALA A 47 -0.85 -12.09 -3.17
C ALA A 47 -0.21 -12.80 -1.96
N ALA A 48 -0.38 -14.11 -1.85
CA ALA A 48 0.23 -14.92 -0.79
C ALA A 48 1.77 -14.85 -0.83
N ILE A 49 2.35 -15.03 -2.02
CA ILE A 49 3.80 -14.94 -2.23
C ILE A 49 4.31 -13.56 -1.85
N GLY A 50 3.60 -12.49 -2.22
CA GLY A 50 3.96 -11.12 -1.82
C GLY A 50 4.06 -10.96 -0.30
N CYS A 51 3.08 -11.47 0.45
CA CYS A 51 3.13 -11.47 1.91
C CYS A 51 4.28 -12.31 2.48
N LEU A 52 4.54 -13.49 1.90
CA LEU A 52 5.63 -14.37 2.33
C LEU A 52 7.01 -13.78 2.01
N ILE A 53 7.17 -13.04 0.92
CA ILE A 53 8.40 -12.32 0.60
C ILE A 53 8.67 -11.24 1.65
N VAL A 54 7.66 -10.50 2.09
CA VAL A 54 7.81 -9.50 3.17
C VAL A 54 8.26 -10.17 4.47
N ALA A 55 7.65 -11.30 4.83
CA ALA A 55 8.05 -12.06 6.01
C ALA A 55 9.49 -12.59 5.85
N ALA A 56 9.81 -13.20 4.70
CA ALA A 56 11.15 -13.74 4.42
C ALA A 56 12.21 -12.64 4.45
N TRP A 57 11.94 -11.47 3.88
CA TRP A 57 12.83 -10.31 3.97
C TRP A 57 13.11 -9.92 5.42
N PHE A 58 12.10 -9.95 6.29
CA PHE A 58 12.33 -9.71 7.71
C PHE A 58 13.22 -10.78 8.35
N PHE A 59 12.88 -12.06 8.19
CA PHE A 59 13.58 -13.16 8.86
C PHE A 59 14.99 -13.46 8.30
N LEU A 60 15.23 -13.20 7.01
CA LEU A 60 16.49 -13.54 6.33
C LEU A 60 17.43 -12.35 6.16
N PHE A 61 16.95 -11.12 6.34
CA PHE A 61 17.76 -9.92 6.12
C PHE A 61 17.70 -8.97 7.32
N ILE A 62 16.51 -8.64 7.83
CA ILE A 62 16.40 -7.65 8.91
C ILE A 62 17.03 -8.14 10.21
N LEU A 63 16.83 -9.41 10.57
CA LEU A 63 17.42 -9.99 11.78
C LEU A 63 18.96 -9.94 11.78
N ASP A 64 19.58 -10.09 10.61
CA ASP A 64 21.05 -10.11 10.49
C ASP A 64 21.64 -8.73 10.15
N SER A 65 20.80 -7.73 9.85
CA SER A 65 21.24 -6.41 9.39
C SER A 65 21.76 -5.48 10.49
N GLY A 66 21.59 -5.84 11.78
CA GLY A 66 21.97 -5.00 12.92
C GLY A 66 21.02 -3.81 13.21
N VAL A 67 19.99 -3.61 12.38
CA VAL A 67 19.07 -2.46 12.47
C VAL A 67 18.10 -2.54 13.64
N LEU A 68 17.84 -3.75 14.16
CA LEU A 68 16.97 -3.94 15.32
C LEU A 68 17.72 -3.68 16.64
N GLU A 69 19.02 -3.98 16.64
CA GLU A 69 19.94 -3.80 17.76
C GLU A 69 20.39 -2.34 17.87
N ASN A 70 20.72 -1.74 16.73
CA ASN A 70 21.22 -0.36 16.63
C ASN A 70 20.39 0.47 15.64
N PRO A 71 19.09 0.71 15.92
CA PRO A 71 18.27 1.56 15.07
C PRO A 71 18.72 3.01 15.15
N LYS A 72 18.31 3.81 14.15
CA LYS A 72 18.42 5.27 14.20
C LYS A 72 17.87 5.80 15.54
N PRO A 73 18.53 6.78 16.19
CA PRO A 73 18.06 7.33 17.47
C PRO A 73 16.61 7.81 17.41
N ASN A 74 15.87 7.50 18.48
CA ASN A 74 14.48 7.92 18.64
C ASN A 74 14.38 9.44 18.65
N GLN A 75 13.47 9.99 17.85
CA GLN A 75 13.15 11.42 17.84
C GLN A 75 11.98 11.72 18.80
N THR A 76 11.14 10.73 19.07
CA THR A 76 10.02 10.79 20.02
C THR A 76 9.97 9.51 20.86
N PRO A 77 9.33 9.51 22.05
CA PRO A 77 9.17 8.30 22.87
C PRO A 77 8.48 7.14 22.14
N LEU A 78 7.53 7.44 21.25
CA LEU A 78 6.81 6.44 20.46
C LEU A 78 7.70 5.70 19.45
N ASP A 79 8.85 6.26 19.08
CA ASP A 79 9.78 5.62 18.15
C ASP A 79 10.37 4.32 18.73
N SER A 80 10.42 4.18 20.06
CA SER A 80 10.85 2.96 20.75
C SER A 80 10.01 1.72 20.41
N ALA A 81 8.77 1.90 19.94
CA ALA A 81 7.89 0.81 19.56
C ALA A 81 8.17 0.23 18.15
N LYS A 82 8.95 0.93 17.31
CA LYS A 82 9.12 0.56 15.90
C LYS A 82 9.72 -0.84 15.68
N PRO A 83 10.76 -1.29 16.42
CA PRO A 83 11.25 -2.67 16.30
C PRO A 83 10.14 -3.70 16.54
N THR A 84 9.34 -3.51 17.60
CA THR A 84 8.20 -4.38 17.91
C THR A 84 7.13 -4.33 16.82
N LEU A 85 6.87 -3.16 16.22
CA LEU A 85 5.93 -3.03 15.10
C LEU A 85 6.40 -3.82 13.87
N LEU A 86 7.69 -3.82 13.55
CA LEU A 86 8.23 -4.62 12.45
C LEU A 86 8.05 -6.13 12.69
N TRP A 87 8.26 -6.60 13.93
CA TRP A 87 7.96 -7.98 14.31
C TRP A 87 6.48 -8.33 14.14
N ILE A 88 5.58 -7.47 14.61
CA ILE A 88 4.14 -7.68 14.45
C ILE A 88 3.78 -7.75 12.96
N GLN A 89 4.37 -6.88 12.13
CA GLN A 89 4.13 -6.85 10.69
C GLN A 89 4.66 -8.09 9.98
N SER A 90 5.86 -8.58 10.33
CA SER A 90 6.44 -9.77 9.71
C SER A 90 5.65 -11.03 10.04
N VAL A 91 5.23 -11.20 11.30
CA VAL A 91 4.36 -12.30 11.73
C VAL A 91 2.99 -12.20 11.06
N THR A 92 2.39 -11.01 11.01
CA THR A 92 1.11 -10.79 10.33
C THR A 92 1.21 -11.14 8.84
N ALA A 93 2.29 -10.74 8.17
CA ALA A 93 2.54 -11.05 6.77
C ALA A 93 2.70 -12.57 6.56
N LEU A 94 3.44 -13.25 7.43
CA LEU A 94 3.61 -14.71 7.38
C LEU A 94 2.27 -15.44 7.50
N LEU A 95 1.49 -15.12 8.54
CA LEU A 95 0.19 -15.73 8.78
C LEU A 95 -0.80 -15.43 7.64
N THR A 96 -0.79 -14.21 7.13
CA THR A 96 -1.62 -13.81 5.98
C THR A 96 -1.23 -14.57 4.73
N GLY A 97 0.06 -14.73 4.45
CA GLY A 97 0.57 -15.50 3.31
C GLY A 97 0.11 -16.96 3.37
N ILE A 98 0.29 -17.63 4.51
CA ILE A 98 -0.18 -19.01 4.73
C ILE A 98 -1.70 -19.12 4.57
N PHE A 99 -2.45 -18.18 5.15
CA PHE A 99 -3.91 -18.13 5.03
C PHE A 99 -4.36 -17.96 3.57
N LEU A 100 -3.71 -17.08 2.80
CA LEU A 100 -4.02 -16.89 1.39
C LEU A 100 -3.70 -18.11 0.54
N LEU A 101 -2.64 -18.88 0.85
CA LEU A 101 -2.39 -20.17 0.21
C LEU A 101 -3.51 -21.18 0.51
N TYR A 102 -4.01 -21.21 1.74
CA TYR A 102 -5.19 -22.02 2.10
C TYR A 102 -6.44 -21.59 1.31
N VAL A 103 -6.69 -20.28 1.20
CA VAL A 103 -7.80 -19.73 0.39
C VAL A 103 -7.64 -20.11 -1.08
N ALA A 104 -6.44 -19.96 -1.65
CA ALA A 104 -6.14 -20.35 -3.02
C ALA A 104 -6.42 -21.83 -3.26
N ASN A 105 -6.03 -22.71 -2.31
CA ASN A 105 -6.32 -24.13 -2.38
C ASN A 105 -7.84 -24.41 -2.40
N LYS A 106 -8.62 -23.73 -1.55
CA LYS A 106 -10.09 -23.85 -1.58
C LYS A 106 -10.72 -23.33 -2.87
N GLN A 107 -10.16 -22.26 -3.45
CA GLN A 107 -10.65 -21.69 -4.70
C GLN A 107 -10.45 -22.62 -5.91
N ARG A 108 -9.49 -23.56 -5.88
CA ARG A 108 -9.25 -24.52 -6.98
C ARG A 108 -10.47 -25.38 -7.33
N ASN A 109 -11.32 -25.64 -6.35
CA ASN A 109 -12.53 -26.43 -6.52
C ASN A 109 -13.74 -25.59 -6.99
N ASN A 110 -13.58 -24.28 -7.20
CA ASN A 110 -14.65 -23.38 -7.59
C ASN A 110 -14.60 -23.08 -9.10
N SER A 111 -15.63 -23.51 -9.82
CA SER A 111 -15.74 -23.29 -11.28
C SER A 111 -16.51 -22.03 -11.68
N ALA A 112 -16.92 -21.19 -10.73
CA ALA A 112 -17.74 -20.01 -11.01
C ALA A 112 -16.97 -18.99 -11.88
N VAL A 113 -17.62 -18.54 -12.95
CA VAL A 113 -17.09 -17.49 -13.82
C VAL A 113 -17.38 -16.11 -13.22
N LEU A 114 -16.40 -15.22 -13.23
CA LEU A 114 -16.55 -13.85 -12.75
C LEU A 114 -16.77 -12.91 -13.94
N ASP A 115 -18.04 -12.72 -14.33
CA ASP A 115 -18.35 -11.71 -15.32
C ASP A 115 -18.44 -10.32 -14.67
N LEU A 116 -17.65 -9.38 -15.16
CA LEU A 116 -17.55 -8.01 -14.67
C LEU A 116 -17.53 -7.06 -15.85
N LYS A 117 -18.50 -6.15 -15.89
CA LYS A 117 -18.47 -4.98 -16.78
C LYS A 117 -17.31 -4.07 -16.40
N ALA A 118 -16.84 -3.27 -17.36
CA ALA A 118 -15.79 -2.29 -17.11
C ALA A 118 -16.23 -1.23 -16.07
N LYS A 119 -17.45 -0.70 -16.24
CA LYS A 119 -18.09 0.27 -15.34
C LYS A 119 -18.83 -0.44 -14.20
N ASN A 120 -19.09 0.33 -13.14
CA ASN A 120 -19.88 -0.09 -11.99
C ASN A 120 -21.34 -0.29 -12.37
N GLU A 121 -21.98 -1.21 -11.66
CA GLU A 121 -23.41 -1.47 -11.70
C GLU A 121 -24.05 -0.95 -10.40
N GLN A 122 -25.39 -0.98 -10.30
CA GLN A 122 -26.10 -0.41 -9.15
C GLN A 122 -25.67 -1.01 -7.81
N ASN A 123 -25.38 -2.32 -7.80
CA ASN A 123 -25.07 -3.09 -6.59
C ASN A 123 -23.66 -3.68 -6.58
N ARG A 124 -22.83 -3.44 -7.60
CA ARG A 124 -21.52 -4.11 -7.73
C ARG A 124 -20.48 -3.22 -8.41
N TYR A 125 -19.24 -3.27 -7.95
CA TYR A 125 -18.15 -2.56 -8.59
C TYR A 125 -17.71 -3.26 -9.86
N GLY A 126 -17.46 -2.47 -10.91
CA GLY A 126 -16.94 -2.93 -12.19
C GLY A 126 -15.45 -3.24 -12.12
N ARG A 127 -14.96 -3.88 -13.18
CA ARG A 127 -13.57 -4.36 -13.29
C ARG A 127 -12.55 -3.25 -13.07
N VAL A 128 -12.74 -2.07 -13.66
CA VAL A 128 -11.79 -0.95 -13.55
C VAL A 128 -11.69 -0.44 -12.11
N SER A 129 -12.84 -0.26 -11.43
CA SER A 129 -12.86 0.18 -10.03
C SER A 129 -12.19 -0.82 -9.08
N ARG A 130 -12.36 -2.12 -9.33
CA ARG A 130 -11.76 -3.20 -8.55
C ARG A 130 -10.25 -3.30 -8.80
N ILE A 131 -9.81 -3.22 -10.06
CA ILE A 131 -8.38 -3.23 -10.39
C ILE A 131 -7.67 -2.01 -9.77
N LEU A 132 -8.22 -0.81 -9.94
CA LEU A 132 -7.66 0.38 -9.29
C LEU A 132 -7.64 0.24 -7.76
N HIS A 133 -8.66 -0.37 -7.16
CA HIS A 133 -8.71 -0.54 -5.71
C HIS A 133 -7.62 -1.46 -5.21
N TRP A 134 -7.55 -2.67 -5.74
CA TRP A 134 -6.63 -3.70 -5.25
C TRP A 134 -5.18 -3.35 -5.58
N THR A 135 -4.92 -2.71 -6.74
CA THR A 135 -3.59 -2.17 -7.05
C THR A 135 -3.15 -1.15 -6.00
N ILE A 136 -3.99 -0.15 -5.71
CA ILE A 136 -3.72 0.87 -4.68
C ILE A 136 -3.59 0.21 -3.30
N ALA A 137 -4.49 -0.70 -2.94
CA ALA A 137 -4.52 -1.33 -1.62
C ALA A 137 -3.25 -2.14 -1.35
N ILE A 138 -2.77 -2.93 -2.32
CA ILE A 138 -1.52 -3.71 -2.19
C ILE A 138 -0.35 -2.76 -1.93
N MET A 139 -0.14 -1.77 -2.80
CA MET A 139 0.96 -0.81 -2.65
C MET A 139 0.85 0.01 -1.36
N PHE A 140 -0.35 0.45 -1.01
CA PHE A 140 -0.59 1.28 0.16
C PHE A 140 -0.38 0.53 1.47
N ILE A 141 -0.78 -0.74 1.53
CA ILE A 141 -0.48 -1.62 2.67
C ILE A 141 1.03 -1.88 2.75
N SER A 142 1.73 -2.06 1.63
CA SER A 142 3.19 -2.21 1.61
C SER A 142 3.93 -0.95 2.09
N LEU A 143 3.41 0.24 1.84
CA LEU A 143 4.05 1.50 2.27
C LEU A 143 4.10 1.67 3.80
N ILE A 144 3.23 1.00 4.56
CA ILE A 144 3.16 1.11 6.02
C ILE A 144 4.44 0.53 6.69
N PRO A 145 4.77 -0.76 6.52
CA PRO A 145 6.03 -1.30 7.03
C PRO A 145 7.23 -0.56 6.41
N MET A 146 7.14 -0.13 5.15
CA MET A 146 8.21 0.63 4.53
C MET A 146 8.47 1.97 5.22
N GLY A 147 7.44 2.72 5.59
CA GLY A 147 7.59 3.99 6.29
C GLY A 147 8.22 3.80 7.68
N ILE A 148 7.79 2.76 8.42
CA ILE A 148 8.36 2.44 9.74
C ILE A 148 9.83 2.09 9.59
N PHE A 149 10.15 1.15 8.71
CA PHE A 149 11.53 0.72 8.50
C PHE A 149 12.42 1.86 8.01
N ALA A 150 11.97 2.67 7.04
CA ALA A 150 12.70 3.82 6.54
C ALA A 150 13.11 4.81 7.66
N SER A 151 12.32 4.90 8.73
CA SER A 151 12.63 5.74 9.88
C SER A 151 13.61 5.13 10.89
N MET A 152 13.95 3.84 10.74
CA MET A 152 14.88 3.09 11.60
C MET A 152 16.26 2.89 10.98
N ILE A 153 16.38 2.94 9.65
CA ILE A 153 17.65 2.69 8.95
C ILE A 153 18.71 3.74 9.35
N PRO A 154 19.89 3.34 9.90
CA PRO A 154 21.03 4.21 10.18
C PRO A 154 21.52 4.95 8.94
N GLU A 155 22.11 6.14 9.12
CA GLU A 155 22.41 7.04 8.01
C GLU A 155 23.49 6.51 7.05
N ASP A 156 24.42 5.73 7.58
CA ASP A 156 25.57 5.09 6.90
C ASP A 156 25.24 3.74 6.25
N THR A 157 23.99 3.28 6.34
CA THR A 157 23.58 1.99 5.78
C THR A 157 23.50 2.01 4.25
N GLU A 158 24.22 1.11 3.58
CA GLU A 158 24.38 1.05 2.11
C GLU A 158 23.04 1.03 1.35
N TYR A 159 22.08 0.20 1.77
CA TYR A 159 20.79 0.04 1.08
C TYR A 159 19.78 1.17 1.35
N ARG A 160 20.11 2.14 2.22
CA ARG A 160 19.17 3.17 2.68
C ARG A 160 18.62 4.02 1.55
N ASN A 161 19.48 4.47 0.64
CA ASN A 161 19.08 5.32 -0.48
C ASN A 161 18.09 4.58 -1.39
N ALA A 162 18.45 3.35 -1.79
CA ALA A 162 17.59 2.50 -2.62
C ALA A 162 16.21 2.27 -1.98
N TYR A 163 16.17 2.05 -0.66
CA TYR A 163 14.94 1.89 0.09
C TYR A 163 14.07 3.15 0.07
N TYR A 164 14.69 4.33 0.24
CA TYR A 164 14.00 5.62 0.20
C TYR A 164 13.44 5.92 -1.18
N VAL A 165 14.21 5.66 -2.24
CA VAL A 165 13.73 5.77 -3.62
C VAL A 165 12.51 4.87 -3.82
N ALA A 166 12.56 3.62 -3.33
CA ALA A 166 11.44 2.70 -3.43
C ALA A 166 10.19 3.19 -2.72
N HIS A 167 10.31 3.60 -1.45
CA HIS A 167 9.21 4.15 -0.67
C HIS A 167 8.58 5.38 -1.33
N LYS A 168 9.41 6.35 -1.76
CA LYS A 168 8.93 7.59 -2.39
C LYS A 168 8.26 7.31 -3.73
N THR A 169 8.85 6.46 -4.57
CA THR A 169 8.29 6.12 -5.90
C THR A 169 6.93 5.44 -5.77
N ILE A 170 6.79 4.47 -4.86
CA ILE A 170 5.51 3.79 -4.62
C ILE A 170 4.48 4.79 -4.04
N GLY A 171 4.91 5.68 -3.12
CA GLY A 171 4.06 6.73 -2.56
C GLY A 171 3.48 7.68 -3.62
N VAL A 172 4.33 8.17 -4.53
CA VAL A 172 3.90 9.01 -5.66
C VAL A 172 3.02 8.23 -6.64
N THR A 173 3.33 6.95 -6.88
CA THR A 173 2.50 6.10 -7.76
C THR A 173 1.09 5.93 -7.18
N VAL A 174 0.97 5.68 -5.87
CA VAL A 174 -0.33 5.61 -5.18
C VAL A 174 -1.07 6.93 -5.29
N PHE A 175 -0.40 8.07 -5.06
CA PHE A 175 -0.98 9.40 -5.22
C PHE A 175 -1.61 9.58 -6.60
N LEU A 176 -0.86 9.31 -7.68
CA LEU A 176 -1.34 9.44 -9.06
C LEU A 176 -2.52 8.50 -9.35
N LEU A 177 -2.45 7.24 -8.90
CA LEU A 177 -3.54 6.28 -9.09
C LEU A 177 -4.80 6.66 -8.33
N VAL A 178 -4.67 7.32 -7.17
CA VAL A 178 -5.83 7.85 -6.43
C VAL A 178 -6.48 8.99 -7.19
N LEU A 179 -5.70 9.88 -7.84
CA LEU A 179 -6.27 10.90 -8.74
C LEU A 179 -7.04 10.25 -9.90
N VAL A 180 -6.45 9.25 -10.57
CA VAL A 180 -7.13 8.47 -11.62
C VAL A 180 -8.41 7.83 -11.08
N ARG A 181 -8.36 7.25 -9.89
CA ARG A 181 -9.53 6.66 -9.22
C ARG A 181 -10.61 7.70 -8.93
N LEU A 182 -10.25 8.91 -8.49
CA LEU A 182 -11.19 10.00 -8.23
C LEU A 182 -11.90 10.44 -9.51
N VAL A 183 -11.15 10.60 -10.61
CA VAL A 183 -11.73 10.87 -11.95
C VAL A 183 -12.64 9.73 -12.39
N TRP A 184 -12.20 8.48 -12.26
CA TRP A 184 -12.99 7.31 -12.63
C TRP A 184 -14.32 7.23 -11.87
N ASN A 185 -14.34 7.60 -10.59
CA ASN A 185 -15.56 7.63 -9.78
C ASN A 185 -16.61 8.64 -10.29
N ARG A 186 -16.20 9.65 -11.08
CA ARG A 186 -17.12 10.57 -11.76
C ARG A 186 -17.73 9.98 -13.03
N ILE A 187 -16.96 9.15 -13.74
CA ILE A 187 -17.37 8.47 -14.99
C ILE A 187 -18.25 7.26 -14.69
N SER A 188 -17.94 6.55 -13.60
CA SER A 188 -18.57 5.30 -13.19
C SER A 188 -19.04 5.44 -11.75
N LYS A 189 -20.31 5.83 -11.57
CA LYS A 189 -20.91 6.10 -10.24
C LYS A 189 -20.64 4.93 -9.29
N ARG A 190 -20.24 5.23 -8.05
CA ARG A 190 -20.04 4.20 -7.04
C ARG A 190 -21.39 3.52 -6.73
N PRO A 191 -21.45 2.18 -6.61
CA PRO A 191 -22.66 1.51 -6.18
C PRO A 191 -23.00 1.94 -4.74
N ALA A 192 -24.29 2.06 -4.42
CA ALA A 192 -24.77 2.50 -3.11
C ALA A 192 -24.23 1.59 -1.99
N LEU A 193 -24.08 2.06 -0.74
CA LEU A 193 -23.69 1.19 0.36
C LEU A 193 -24.72 0.07 0.57
N ASP A 194 -24.32 -1.01 1.23
CA ASP A 194 -25.23 -2.12 1.51
C ASP A 194 -26.42 -1.62 2.33
N SER A 195 -27.64 -1.92 1.89
CA SER A 195 -28.87 -1.51 2.57
C SER A 195 -29.02 -2.16 3.94
N SER A 196 -28.23 -3.20 4.24
CA SER A 196 -28.20 -3.83 5.57
C SER A 196 -27.44 -3.02 6.63
N LEU A 197 -26.71 -1.97 6.24
CA LEU A 197 -26.00 -1.12 7.20
C LEU A 197 -26.97 -0.24 7.99
N SER A 198 -26.75 -0.14 9.29
CA SER A 198 -27.44 0.88 10.09
C SER A 198 -27.00 2.29 9.65
N PRO A 199 -27.83 3.34 9.88
CA PRO A 199 -27.45 4.71 9.52
C PRO A 199 -26.12 5.19 10.15
N ARG A 200 -25.78 4.66 11.33
CA ARG A 200 -24.50 4.93 12.00
C ARG A 200 -23.34 4.27 11.27
N GLU A 201 -23.47 3.00 10.89
CA GLU A 201 -22.45 2.26 10.14
C GLU A 201 -22.24 2.86 8.74
N GLU A 202 -23.32 3.25 8.06
CA GLU A 202 -23.26 3.95 6.77
C GLU A 202 -22.45 5.25 6.87
N LYS A 203 -22.76 6.09 7.87
CA LYS A 203 -22.04 7.34 8.15
C LYS A 203 -20.56 7.10 8.47
N LEU A 204 -20.25 6.07 9.26
CA LEU A 204 -18.88 5.70 9.59
C LEU A 204 -18.11 5.20 8.36
N ALA A 205 -18.73 4.36 7.53
CA ALA A 205 -18.14 3.90 6.28
C ALA A 205 -17.82 5.05 5.33
N HIS A 206 -18.74 6.02 5.18
CA HIS A 206 -18.48 7.23 4.40
C HIS A 206 -17.33 8.07 4.94
N ARG A 207 -17.29 8.30 6.25
CA ARG A 207 -16.19 9.03 6.90
C ARG A 207 -14.86 8.32 6.72
N ALA A 208 -14.81 7.01 6.96
CA ALA A 208 -13.60 6.22 6.77
C ALA A 208 -13.10 6.32 5.32
N HIS A 209 -13.97 6.13 4.32
CA HIS A 209 -13.58 6.27 2.92
C HIS A 209 -13.06 7.67 2.59
N ASN A 210 -13.76 8.74 3.01
CA ASN A 210 -13.35 10.10 2.73
C ASN A 210 -12.00 10.44 3.39
N THR A 211 -11.81 10.02 4.64
CA THR A 211 -10.54 10.19 5.34
C THR A 211 -9.43 9.40 4.66
N LEU A 212 -9.66 8.16 4.22
CA LEU A 212 -8.66 7.39 3.49
C LEU A 212 -8.28 8.04 2.15
N TYR A 213 -9.24 8.59 1.40
CA TYR A 213 -8.94 9.36 0.19
C TYR A 213 -8.09 10.59 0.51
N PHE A 214 -8.45 11.34 1.55
CA PHE A 214 -7.66 12.48 1.99
C PHE A 214 -6.24 12.06 2.39
N MET A 215 -6.08 11.00 3.19
CA MET A 215 -4.78 10.54 3.66
C MET A 215 -3.89 10.04 2.52
N MET A 216 -4.45 9.32 1.53
CA MET A 216 -3.70 8.87 0.36
C MET A 216 -3.22 10.03 -0.53
N LEU A 217 -3.79 11.23 -0.39
CA LEU A 217 -3.30 12.45 -1.06
C LEU A 217 -2.34 13.24 -0.15
N ALA A 218 -2.73 13.45 1.11
CA ALA A 218 -2.00 14.28 2.04
C ALA A 218 -0.65 13.69 2.44
N VAL A 219 -0.56 12.38 2.71
CA VAL A 219 0.69 11.74 3.15
C VAL A 219 1.81 11.85 2.09
N PRO A 220 1.58 11.54 0.80
CA PRO A 220 2.59 11.75 -0.23
C PRO A 220 2.97 13.22 -0.41
N ILE A 221 2.00 14.14 -0.34
CA ILE A 221 2.27 15.58 -0.40
C ILE A 221 3.20 16.00 0.74
N THR A 222 2.89 15.65 1.98
CA THR A 222 3.75 16.04 3.11
C THR A 222 5.13 15.40 3.05
N GLY A 223 5.25 14.17 2.54
CA GLY A 223 6.54 13.51 2.32
C GLY A 223 7.38 14.18 1.24
N PHE A 224 6.73 14.66 0.18
CA PHE A 224 7.37 15.42 -0.90
C PHE A 224 7.83 16.80 -0.43
N MET A 225 6.98 17.53 0.32
CA MET A 225 7.35 18.81 0.95
C MET A 225 8.53 18.62 1.92
N MET A 226 8.49 17.57 2.75
CA MET A 226 9.58 17.22 3.66
C MET A 226 10.88 16.97 2.90
N THR A 227 10.87 16.16 1.84
CA THR A 227 12.09 15.85 1.06
C THR A 227 12.64 17.09 0.38
N SER A 228 11.77 17.89 -0.24
CA SER A 228 12.19 19.04 -1.03
C SER A 228 12.77 20.16 -0.16
N TYR A 229 12.12 20.52 0.97
CA TYR A 229 12.68 21.52 1.90
C TYR A 229 13.92 21.04 2.65
N HIS A 230 14.19 19.73 2.67
CA HIS A 230 15.44 19.20 3.20
C HIS A 230 16.60 19.35 2.19
N GLY A 231 16.33 19.69 0.93
CA GLY A 231 17.37 19.80 -0.11
C GLY A 231 17.86 18.47 -0.66
N TYR A 232 17.17 17.35 -0.36
CA TYR A 232 17.56 16.05 -0.91
C TYR A 232 17.00 15.84 -2.32
N GLU A 233 17.89 15.54 -3.26
CA GLU A 233 17.54 14.93 -4.53
C GLU A 233 16.83 13.60 -4.30
N THR A 234 15.94 13.25 -5.22
CA THR A 234 15.27 11.96 -5.19
C THR A 234 14.98 11.44 -6.57
N TYR A 235 14.30 10.30 -6.67
CA TYR A 235 13.97 9.68 -7.93
C TYR A 235 12.51 9.25 -7.93
N PHE A 236 11.85 9.45 -9.08
CA PHE A 236 10.59 8.81 -9.42
C PHE A 236 10.88 7.77 -10.50
N PHE A 237 10.98 6.50 -10.10
CA PHE A 237 11.60 5.46 -10.91
C PHE A 237 13.02 5.88 -11.34
N PHE A 238 13.27 5.98 -12.64
CA PHE A 238 14.58 6.35 -13.20
C PHE A 238 14.71 7.86 -13.44
N TRP A 239 13.66 8.64 -13.17
CA TRP A 239 13.67 10.08 -13.32
C TRP A 239 14.22 10.74 -12.05
N GLU A 240 15.35 11.44 -12.15
CA GLU A 240 15.92 12.25 -11.08
C GLU A 240 15.12 13.54 -10.83
N MET A 241 14.69 13.73 -9.60
CA MET A 241 13.85 14.83 -9.15
C MET A 241 14.67 15.72 -8.22
N GLN A 242 14.93 16.93 -8.69
CA GLN A 242 15.58 17.99 -7.92
C GLN A 242 14.62 18.57 -6.87
N PRO A 243 15.13 19.04 -5.72
CA PRO A 243 14.32 19.75 -4.74
C PRO A 243 13.59 20.94 -5.39
N LEU A 244 12.28 21.08 -5.13
CA LEU A 244 11.51 22.20 -5.70
C LEU A 244 11.64 23.51 -4.94
N TRP A 245 12.08 23.47 -3.69
CA TRP A 245 12.21 24.64 -2.82
C TRP A 245 13.62 24.73 -2.25
N GLU A 246 14.00 25.94 -1.86
CA GLU A 246 15.23 26.17 -1.11
C GLU A 246 15.24 25.41 0.21
N GLU A 247 16.41 24.95 0.61
CA GLU A 247 16.60 24.27 1.89
C GLU A 247 16.16 25.17 3.04
N SER A 248 15.30 24.65 3.91
CA SER A 248 14.70 25.43 4.99
C SER A 248 14.28 24.54 6.16
N PRO A 249 14.45 24.97 7.42
CA PRO A 249 14.03 24.22 8.62
C PRO A 249 12.56 23.79 8.63
N VAL A 250 11.70 24.36 7.78
CA VAL A 250 10.30 23.95 7.61
C VAL A 250 10.15 22.47 7.23
N TYR A 251 11.19 21.82 6.70
CA TYR A 251 11.19 20.36 6.48
C TYR A 251 10.84 19.58 7.75
N GLN A 252 11.18 20.10 8.94
CA GLN A 252 10.87 19.47 10.23
C GLN A 252 9.36 19.45 10.49
N VAL A 253 8.65 20.53 10.14
CA VAL A 253 7.18 20.63 10.27
C VAL A 253 6.51 19.59 9.35
N TRP A 254 6.93 19.54 8.09
CA TRP A 254 6.43 18.55 7.14
C TRP A 254 6.78 17.12 7.57
N GLY A 255 7.96 16.92 8.16
CA GLY A 255 8.36 15.66 8.78
C GLY A 255 7.45 15.26 9.95
N GLY A 256 7.02 16.22 10.77
CA GLY A 256 6.02 16.03 11.82
C GLY A 256 4.71 15.46 11.27
N PHE A 257 4.19 16.04 10.19
CA PHE A 257 2.99 15.55 9.52
C PHE A 257 3.17 14.18 8.88
N HIS A 258 4.27 13.99 8.15
CA HIS A 258 4.50 12.79 7.34
C HIS A 258 4.89 11.56 8.16
N LYS A 259 5.64 11.73 9.26
CA LYS A 259 6.15 10.62 10.08
C LYS A 259 5.24 10.26 11.26
N TYR A 260 4.47 11.23 11.77
CA TYR A 260 3.72 11.06 13.02
C TYR A 260 2.23 11.30 12.85
N LEU A 261 1.81 12.55 12.61
CA LEU A 261 0.39 12.90 12.71
C LEU A 261 -0.48 12.13 11.71
N LEU A 262 -0.15 12.18 10.42
CA LEU A 262 -0.96 11.56 9.39
C LEU A 262 -0.89 10.03 9.42
N PRO A 263 0.29 9.38 9.58
CA PRO A 263 0.35 7.92 9.71
C PRO A 263 -0.47 7.36 10.88
N TYR A 264 -0.46 7.99 12.06
CA TYR A 264 -1.24 7.48 13.19
C TYR A 264 -2.74 7.57 12.96
N ILE A 265 -3.23 8.68 12.41
CA ILE A 265 -4.63 8.79 12.00
C ILE A 265 -4.94 7.73 10.94
N LEU A 266 -4.05 7.56 9.96
CA LEU A 266 -4.18 6.56 8.92
C LEU A 266 -4.30 5.15 9.49
N TYR A 267 -3.47 4.75 10.46
CA TYR A 267 -3.50 3.41 11.04
C TYR A 267 -4.83 3.13 11.73
N ILE A 268 -5.34 4.09 12.49
CA ILE A 268 -6.64 3.97 13.17
C ILE A 268 -7.76 3.81 12.12
N VAL A 269 -7.79 4.68 11.11
CA VAL A 269 -8.87 4.69 10.12
C VAL A 269 -8.79 3.47 9.20
N LEU A 270 -7.59 3.06 8.78
CA LEU A 270 -7.37 1.87 7.97
C LEU A 270 -7.73 0.60 8.76
N GLY A 271 -7.32 0.53 10.02
CA GLY A 271 -7.71 -0.55 10.94
C GLY A 271 -9.22 -0.64 11.06
N ALA A 272 -9.91 0.48 11.33
CA ALA A 272 -11.37 0.54 11.39
C ALA A 272 -12.03 0.12 10.06
N HIS A 273 -11.46 0.52 8.92
CA HIS A 273 -11.96 0.13 7.59
C HIS A 273 -11.87 -1.38 7.36
N VAL A 274 -10.70 -1.98 7.61
CA VAL A 274 -10.47 -3.42 7.41
C VAL A 274 -11.29 -4.22 8.41
N LEU A 275 -11.24 -3.88 9.70
CA LEU A 275 -11.99 -4.57 10.74
C LEU A 275 -13.51 -4.44 10.53
N GLY A 276 -13.99 -3.28 10.07
CA GLY A 276 -15.39 -3.10 9.71
C GLY A 276 -15.82 -4.05 8.58
N ALA A 277 -15.02 -4.16 7.52
CA ALA A 277 -15.29 -5.09 6.42
C ALA A 277 -15.29 -6.57 6.90
N LEU A 278 -14.35 -6.94 7.78
CA LEU A 278 -14.28 -8.29 8.36
C LEU A 278 -15.46 -8.57 9.30
N LYS A 279 -15.84 -7.61 10.17
CA LYS A 279 -17.04 -7.71 11.03
C LYS A 279 -18.28 -7.97 10.19
N HIS A 280 -18.50 -7.18 9.15
CA HIS A 280 -19.68 -7.33 8.30
C HIS A 280 -19.71 -8.69 7.60
N GLN A 281 -18.56 -9.20 7.16
CA GLN A 281 -18.47 -10.50 6.49
C GLN A 281 -18.67 -11.68 7.44
N PHE A 282 -18.00 -11.69 8.60
CA PHE A 282 -17.87 -12.87 9.46
C PHE A 282 -18.81 -12.87 10.67
N ILE A 283 -19.16 -11.70 11.20
CA ILE A 283 -20.01 -11.55 12.39
C ILE A 283 -21.43 -11.22 11.97
N ASP A 284 -21.62 -10.12 11.24
CA ASP A 284 -22.97 -9.68 10.83
C ASP A 284 -23.54 -10.53 9.68
N LYS A 285 -22.67 -11.29 9.00
CA LYS A 285 -22.99 -12.12 7.83
C LYS A 285 -23.66 -11.32 6.69
N HIS A 286 -23.36 -10.01 6.63
CA HIS A 286 -23.70 -9.13 5.51
C HIS A 286 -22.85 -9.50 4.31
N GLN A 287 -23.32 -10.46 3.53
CA GLN A 287 -22.52 -11.05 2.46
C GLN A 287 -22.16 -10.07 1.33
N ASN A 288 -22.88 -8.94 1.18
CA ASN A 288 -22.68 -8.08 0.01
C ASN A 288 -21.57 -7.03 0.23
N ALA A 289 -21.34 -6.55 1.46
CA ALA A 289 -20.34 -5.52 1.74
C ALA A 289 -18.93 -5.90 1.23
N PHE A 290 -18.49 -7.13 1.51
CA PHE A 290 -17.18 -7.65 1.08
C PHE A 290 -17.19 -8.15 -0.37
N LYS A 291 -18.23 -8.91 -0.77
CA LYS A 291 -18.33 -9.50 -2.11
C LYS A 291 -18.25 -8.44 -3.21
N ARG A 292 -18.81 -7.26 -3.01
CA ARG A 292 -18.80 -6.20 -4.03
C ARG A 292 -17.43 -5.78 -4.53
N MET A 293 -16.36 -6.03 -3.75
CA MET A 293 -14.97 -5.78 -4.14
C MET A 293 -14.17 -7.04 -4.49
N VAL A 294 -14.69 -8.24 -4.17
CA VAL A 294 -13.93 -9.51 -4.25
C VAL A 294 -14.57 -10.55 -5.16
N SER A 295 -15.89 -10.55 -5.34
CA SER A 295 -16.62 -11.51 -6.17
C SER A 295 -17.87 -10.97 -6.85
#